data_AF-A0A418TC01-F1
#
_entry.id   AF-A0A418TC01-F1
#
_cell.length_a   1.000
_cell.length_b   1.000
_cell.length_c   1.000
_cell.angle_alpha   90.00
_cell.angle_beta   90.00
_cell.angle_gamma   90.00
#
_symmetry.space_group_name_H-M   'P 1'
#
loop_
_entity.id
_entity.type
_entity.pdbx_description
1 polymer ?
#
loop_
_entity_poly.entity_id
_entity_poly.type
_entity_poly.pdbx_seq_one_letter_code
_entity_poly.pdbx_strand_id
1 'polypeptide(L)'
;MSIQEIGFVIDLTKGTFVNTMNKDGKLQLAEIGLDANNKVIYAEQGYWESTPIVIQDKIKAFSKLVKSVSIAGNASFKNYVRISDDGYVWGDYIEVGANNTVTNDSTKKYAMIKIEIFGGEGDVEILIDDFLQAGVYDTDFVDGSNGLSLIKDKKNIMVEDTSHMGNGKIFTHSVVKADFKKINRIRVNAKK
;
A
#
# COMPACT_ATOMS: atom_id res chain seq x y z
N MET A 1 -15.01 26.62 -44.09
CA MET A 1 -13.94 25.76 -43.53
C MET A 1 -14.56 24.84 -42.50
N SER A 2 -14.58 23.53 -42.74
CA SER A 2 -15.14 22.54 -41.81
C SER A 2 -14.15 22.26 -40.69
N ILE A 3 -14.67 22.26 -39.46
CA ILE A 3 -13.95 21.89 -38.25
C ILE A 3 -13.80 20.37 -38.25
N GLN A 4 -12.59 19.86 -38.06
CA GLN A 4 -12.31 18.42 -38.01
C GLN A 4 -11.92 18.03 -36.57
N GLU A 5 -12.62 17.05 -36.00
CA GLU A 5 -12.21 16.43 -34.73
C GLU A 5 -11.05 15.48 -34.97
N ILE A 6 -9.97 15.62 -34.20
CA ILE A 6 -8.81 14.73 -34.28
C ILE A 6 -8.75 13.92 -32.99
N GLY A 7 -8.85 12.60 -33.12
CA GLY A 7 -8.52 11.68 -32.04
C GLY A 7 -7.04 11.33 -32.10
N PHE A 8 -6.30 11.56 -31.02
CA PHE A 8 -4.94 11.04 -30.90
C PHE A 8 -4.99 9.59 -30.44
N VAL A 9 -4.34 8.71 -31.20
CA VAL A 9 -4.00 7.38 -30.71
C VAL A 9 -2.78 7.56 -29.81
N ILE A 10 -3.00 7.44 -28.50
CA ILE A 10 -1.92 7.57 -27.52
C ILE A 10 -1.17 6.26 -27.41
N ASP A 11 0.13 6.31 -27.65
CA ASP A 11 1.03 5.20 -27.38
C ASP A 11 1.47 5.23 -25.92
N LEU A 12 0.75 4.50 -25.07
CA LEU A 12 1.06 4.35 -23.64
C LEU A 12 2.34 3.54 -23.40
N THR A 13 3.03 3.01 -24.41
CA THR A 13 4.33 2.32 -24.21
C THR A 13 5.49 3.30 -24.15
N LYS A 14 5.26 4.58 -24.47
CA LYS A 14 6.26 5.65 -24.51
C LYS A 14 5.85 6.80 -23.61
N GLY A 15 6.81 7.65 -23.30
CA GLY A 15 6.61 8.81 -22.43
C GLY A 15 7.28 8.63 -21.08
N THR A 16 6.95 9.53 -20.17
CA THR A 16 7.52 9.59 -18.83
C THR A 16 6.50 9.08 -17.83
N PHE A 17 6.90 8.10 -17.03
CA PHE A 17 6.08 7.52 -15.98
C PHE A 17 6.60 7.98 -14.63
N VAL A 18 5.71 8.51 -13.79
CA VAL A 18 6.00 8.86 -12.40
C VAL A 18 4.95 8.21 -11.53
N ASN A 19 5.39 7.27 -10.68
CA ASN A 19 4.51 6.42 -9.86
C ASN A 19 3.37 5.76 -10.66
N THR A 20 3.61 5.52 -11.94
CA THR A 20 2.70 4.83 -12.85
C THR A 20 3.49 3.82 -13.68
N MET A 21 2.78 2.90 -14.33
CA MET A 21 3.38 1.93 -15.24
C MET A 21 2.37 1.50 -16.30
N ASN A 22 2.89 1.07 -17.45
CA ASN A 22 2.09 0.35 -18.43
C ASN A 22 2.10 -1.15 -18.09
N LYS A 23 0.93 -1.71 -17.80
CA LYS A 23 0.72 -3.15 -17.58
C LYS A 23 -0.36 -3.62 -18.54
N ASP A 24 -0.02 -4.58 -19.40
CA ASP A 24 -0.92 -5.16 -20.40
C ASP A 24 -1.61 -4.12 -21.32
N GLY A 25 -0.88 -3.07 -21.70
CA GLY A 25 -1.39 -2.00 -22.56
C GLY A 25 -2.28 -0.98 -21.83
N LYS A 26 -2.37 -1.05 -20.50
CA LYS A 26 -3.14 -0.15 -19.66
C LYS A 26 -2.23 0.65 -18.75
N LEU A 27 -2.54 1.93 -18.60
CA LEU A 27 -1.87 2.77 -17.61
C LEU A 27 -2.45 2.48 -16.23
N GLN A 28 -1.59 2.19 -15.26
CA GLN A 28 -1.94 1.98 -13.86
C GLN A 28 -0.95 2.69 -12.93
N LEU A 29 -1.32 2.85 -11.66
CA LEU A 29 -0.40 3.27 -10.62
C LEU A 29 0.70 2.21 -10.41
N ALA A 30 1.89 2.65 -10.00
CA ALA A 30 2.99 1.76 -9.71
C ALA A 30 2.67 0.89 -8.48
N GLU A 31 3.09 -0.37 -8.53
CA GLU A 31 2.98 -1.31 -7.42
C GLU A 31 4.11 -1.01 -6.43
N ILE A 32 3.78 -0.62 -5.20
CA ILE A 32 4.76 -0.23 -4.17
C ILE A 32 5.02 -1.34 -3.15
N GLY A 33 4.16 -2.36 -3.10
CA GLY A 33 4.33 -3.49 -2.20
C GLY A 33 3.16 -4.47 -2.23
N LEU A 34 3.20 -5.41 -1.29
CA LEU A 34 2.14 -6.36 -1.02
C LEU A 34 1.71 -6.23 0.45
N ASP A 35 0.43 -6.43 0.73
CA ASP A 35 -0.08 -6.54 2.08
C ASP A 35 0.12 -7.95 2.67
N ALA A 36 -0.35 -8.18 3.91
CA ALA A 36 -0.22 -9.46 4.60
C ALA A 36 -0.88 -10.65 3.86
N ASN A 37 -1.84 -10.39 2.98
CA ASN A 37 -2.56 -11.38 2.18
C ASN A 37 -2.04 -11.50 0.74
N ASN A 38 -0.89 -10.89 0.43
CA ASN A 38 -0.35 -10.77 -0.93
C ASN A 38 -1.22 -9.94 -1.88
N LYS A 39 -2.05 -9.04 -1.37
CA LYS A 39 -2.77 -8.06 -2.19
C LYS A 39 -1.82 -6.92 -2.54
N VAL A 40 -1.83 -6.49 -3.79
CA VAL A 40 -0.97 -5.40 -4.28
C VAL A 40 -1.39 -4.07 -3.64
N ILE A 41 -0.39 -3.36 -3.12
CA ILE A 41 -0.49 -1.98 -2.68
C ILE A 41 0.05 -1.10 -3.81
N TYR A 42 -0.77 -0.14 -4.25
CA TYR A 42 -0.42 0.81 -5.30
C TYR A 42 0.02 2.15 -4.71
N ALA A 43 0.81 2.92 -5.46
CA ALA A 43 1.10 4.30 -5.11
C ALA A 43 -0.19 5.14 -4.97
N GLU A 44 -0.23 6.08 -4.03
CA GLU A 44 -1.41 6.93 -3.80
C GLU A 44 -1.76 7.82 -4.99
N GLN A 45 -0.72 8.28 -5.70
CA GLN A 45 -0.86 9.13 -6.87
C GLN A 45 0.31 8.96 -7.82
N GLY A 46 0.07 9.24 -9.10
CA GLY A 46 1.08 9.22 -10.13
C GLY A 46 0.59 9.83 -11.43
N TYR A 47 1.50 10.09 -12.35
CA TYR A 47 1.14 10.58 -13.67
C TYR A 47 1.99 9.93 -14.76
N TRP A 48 1.42 9.94 -15.96
CA TRP A 48 2.11 9.64 -17.20
C TRP A 48 2.06 10.85 -18.11
N GLU A 49 3.17 11.17 -18.75
CA GLU A 49 3.31 12.27 -19.69
C GLU A 49 3.77 11.75 -21.06
N SER A 50 3.06 12.13 -22.12
CA SER A 50 3.38 11.72 -23.48
C SER A 50 4.68 12.36 -23.96
N THR A 51 5.32 11.76 -24.97
CA THR A 51 6.25 12.53 -25.82
C THR A 51 5.51 13.64 -26.56
N PRO A 52 6.20 14.70 -27.05
CA PRO A 52 5.59 15.70 -27.92
C PRO A 52 4.89 15.06 -29.12
N ILE A 53 3.68 15.52 -29.42
CA ILE A 53 2.86 15.06 -30.54
C ILE A 53 2.69 16.21 -31.52
N VAL A 54 2.93 15.94 -32.81
CA VAL A 54 2.75 16.93 -33.88
C VAL A 54 1.27 17.05 -34.23
N ILE A 55 0.76 18.27 -34.20
CA ILE A 55 -0.59 18.65 -34.60
C ILE A 55 -0.54 19.05 -36.08
N GLN A 56 -1.04 18.17 -36.97
CA GLN A 56 -1.03 18.43 -38.41
C GLN A 56 -2.14 19.38 -38.88
N ASP A 57 -3.21 19.56 -38.10
CA ASP A 57 -4.42 20.30 -38.48
C ASP A 57 -4.96 21.16 -37.33
N LYS A 58 -5.81 22.16 -37.62
CA LYS A 58 -6.43 23.04 -36.60
C LYS A 58 -7.38 22.25 -35.68
N ILE A 59 -6.93 21.91 -34.47
CA ILE A 59 -7.71 21.11 -33.51
C ILE A 59 -8.68 22.00 -32.73
N LYS A 60 -9.99 21.69 -32.81
CA LYS A 60 -11.01 22.37 -31.99
C LYS A 60 -11.32 21.63 -30.68
N ALA A 61 -11.09 20.31 -30.63
CA ALA A 61 -11.35 19.49 -29.46
C ALA A 61 -10.55 18.18 -29.50
N PHE A 62 -10.20 17.68 -28.32
CA PHE A 62 -9.49 16.42 -28.11
C PHE A 62 -10.50 15.34 -27.67
N SER A 63 -11.51 15.06 -28.50
CA SER A 63 -12.71 14.30 -28.09
C SER A 63 -12.47 12.81 -27.77
N LYS A 64 -11.30 12.24 -28.08
CA LYS A 64 -11.03 10.78 -28.00
C LYS A 64 -9.78 10.38 -27.21
N LEU A 65 -9.20 11.32 -26.47
CA LEU A 65 -7.93 11.13 -25.78
C LEU A 65 -7.96 10.05 -24.68
N VAL A 66 -9.16 9.63 -24.26
CA VAL A 66 -9.41 8.91 -22.99
C VAL A 66 -10.41 7.77 -23.16
N LYS A 67 -10.31 6.93 -24.21
CA LYS A 67 -11.16 5.73 -24.32
C LYS A 67 -10.56 4.47 -23.67
N SER A 68 -9.32 4.51 -23.19
CA SER A 68 -8.59 3.32 -22.73
C SER A 68 -8.13 3.36 -21.26
N VAL A 69 -8.53 4.38 -20.48
CA VAL A 69 -8.26 4.38 -19.03
C VAL A 69 -9.37 3.59 -18.34
N SER A 70 -9.14 2.32 -18.07
CA SER A 70 -10.02 1.53 -17.21
C SER A 70 -9.73 1.87 -15.75
N ILE A 71 -10.62 2.63 -15.12
CA ILE A 71 -10.60 2.83 -13.67
C ILE A 71 -11.09 1.53 -13.02
N ALA A 72 -10.32 1.00 -12.07
CA ALA A 72 -10.75 -0.07 -11.19
C ALA A 72 -10.94 0.48 -9.77
N GLY A 73 -12.00 0.03 -9.09
CA GLY A 73 -12.32 0.47 -7.72
C GLY A 73 -12.71 1.95 -7.63
N ASN A 74 -12.25 2.61 -6.56
CA ASN A 74 -12.54 4.01 -6.23
C ASN A 74 -11.49 5.00 -6.78
N ALA A 75 -10.63 4.56 -7.70
CA ALA A 75 -9.62 5.43 -8.28
C ALA A 75 -10.27 6.54 -9.15
N SER A 76 -9.55 7.65 -9.33
CA SER A 76 -9.96 8.73 -10.24
C SER A 76 -8.79 9.16 -11.12
N PHE A 77 -9.07 9.87 -12.20
CA PHE A 77 -8.02 10.43 -13.05
C PHE A 77 -8.38 11.82 -13.54
N LYS A 78 -7.35 12.58 -13.91
CA LYS A 78 -7.45 13.85 -14.63
C LYS A 78 -6.57 13.82 -15.88
N ASN A 79 -7.06 14.44 -16.93
CA ASN A 79 -6.29 14.62 -18.17
C ASN A 79 -5.92 16.08 -18.33
N TYR A 80 -4.69 16.32 -18.76
CA TYR A 80 -4.21 17.64 -19.05
C TYR A 80 -3.56 17.66 -20.43
N VAL A 81 -3.61 18.81 -21.07
CA VAL A 81 -2.87 19.06 -22.30
C VAL A 81 -2.10 20.36 -22.16
N ARG A 82 -0.89 20.39 -22.70
CA ARG A 82 -0.15 21.61 -22.98
C ARG A 82 0.19 21.66 -24.45
N ILE A 83 0.35 22.86 -24.97
CA ILE A 83 0.59 23.13 -26.39
C ILE A 83 1.83 23.99 -26.58
N SER A 84 2.48 23.82 -27.72
CA SER A 84 3.71 24.53 -28.08
C SER A 84 3.74 24.85 -29.58
N ASP A 85 4.43 25.92 -29.94
CA ASP A 85 4.70 26.28 -31.35
C ASP A 85 5.88 25.51 -31.94
N ASP A 86 6.87 25.17 -31.12
CA ASP A 86 8.17 24.66 -31.53
C ASP A 86 8.53 23.29 -30.94
N GLY A 87 7.76 22.80 -29.96
CA GLY A 87 8.00 21.54 -29.25
C GLY A 87 9.05 21.63 -28.14
N TYR A 88 9.61 22.82 -27.88
CA TYR A 88 10.64 23.06 -26.87
C TYR A 88 10.15 24.01 -25.77
N VAL A 89 9.47 25.09 -26.14
CA VAL A 89 8.86 26.04 -25.21
C VAL A 89 7.39 25.68 -25.06
N TRP A 90 7.02 25.26 -23.85
CA TRP A 90 5.68 24.77 -23.57
C TRP A 90 4.90 25.77 -22.72
N GLY A 91 3.62 25.94 -23.07
CA GLY A 91 2.67 26.61 -22.18
C GLY A 91 2.30 25.73 -20.98
N ASP A 92 1.46 26.28 -20.11
CA ASP A 92 0.96 25.57 -18.94
C ASP A 92 0.06 24.40 -19.32
N TYR A 93 -0.02 23.43 -18.41
CA TYR A 93 -0.99 22.35 -18.49
C TYR A 93 -2.39 22.85 -18.20
N ILE A 94 -3.31 22.57 -19.11
CA ILE A 94 -4.73 22.88 -19.00
C ILE A 94 -5.49 21.58 -18.78
N GLU A 95 -6.28 21.51 -17.71
CA GLU A 95 -7.15 20.37 -17.43
C GLU A 95 -8.21 20.25 -18.54
N VAL A 96 -8.30 19.06 -19.13
CA VAL A 96 -9.31 18.73 -20.13
C VAL A 96 -10.60 18.43 -19.37
N GLY A 97 -11.53 19.41 -19.34
CA GLY A 97 -12.82 19.25 -18.69
C GLY A 97 -13.68 18.13 -19.29
N ALA A 98 -14.79 17.78 -18.62
CA ALA A 98 -15.66 16.64 -18.96
C ALA A 98 -16.19 16.61 -20.43
N ASN A 99 -16.17 17.76 -21.12
CA ASN A 99 -16.58 17.86 -22.52
C ASN A 99 -15.45 17.56 -23.53
N ASN A 100 -14.24 17.21 -23.05
CA ASN A 100 -13.04 16.89 -23.87
C ASN A 100 -12.64 17.97 -24.89
N THR A 101 -13.05 19.23 -24.66
CA THR A 101 -12.75 20.35 -25.55
C THR A 101 -11.59 21.17 -24.99
N VAL A 102 -10.47 21.22 -25.72
CA VAL A 102 -9.49 22.30 -25.57
C VAL A 102 -9.50 23.08 -26.87
N THR A 103 -9.86 24.34 -26.78
CA THR A 103 -9.75 25.28 -27.90
C THR A 103 -8.28 25.56 -28.12
N ASN A 104 -7.69 24.91 -29.13
CA ASN A 104 -6.37 25.31 -29.58
C ASN A 104 -6.49 26.67 -30.26
N ASP A 105 -5.61 27.60 -29.90
CA ASP A 105 -5.37 28.73 -30.79
C ASP A 105 -4.76 28.17 -32.08
N SER A 106 -5.24 28.63 -33.23
CA SER A 106 -5.10 27.93 -34.50
C SER A 106 -3.68 27.89 -35.09
N THR A 107 -2.68 28.24 -34.27
CA THR A 107 -1.26 28.35 -34.62
C THR A 107 -0.36 27.31 -33.96
N LYS A 108 -0.75 26.69 -32.83
CA LYS A 108 0.14 25.76 -32.11
C LYS A 108 0.30 24.44 -32.86
N LYS A 109 1.54 23.97 -32.99
CA LYS A 109 1.94 22.81 -33.81
C LYS A 109 2.22 21.55 -33.01
N TYR A 110 2.38 21.67 -31.69
CA TYR A 110 2.71 20.54 -30.84
C TYR A 110 1.76 20.49 -29.64
N ALA A 111 1.41 19.26 -29.23
CA ALA A 111 0.69 18.98 -28.00
C ALA A 111 1.48 17.98 -27.15
N MET A 112 1.27 18.06 -25.85
CA MET A 112 1.72 17.05 -24.91
C MET A 112 0.61 16.77 -23.91
N ILE A 113 0.41 15.50 -23.61
CA ILE A 113 -0.68 15.01 -22.78
C ILE A 113 -0.09 14.56 -21.45
N LYS A 114 -0.78 14.89 -20.36
CA LYS A 114 -0.52 14.31 -19.04
C LYS A 114 -1.79 13.64 -18.52
N ILE A 115 -1.67 12.38 -18.09
CA ILE A 115 -2.74 11.64 -17.41
C ILE A 115 -2.30 11.46 -15.97
N GLU A 116 -3.03 12.05 -15.04
CA GLU A 116 -2.78 11.96 -13.60
C GLU A 116 -3.81 11.01 -12.99
N ILE A 117 -3.36 10.04 -12.21
CA ILE A 117 -4.17 9.01 -11.57
C ILE A 117 -4.06 9.17 -10.06
N PHE A 118 -5.21 9.10 -9.39
CA PHE A 118 -5.33 9.13 -7.94
C PHE A 118 -5.88 7.77 -7.48
N GLY A 119 -5.16 7.12 -6.58
CA GLY A 119 -5.55 5.85 -5.99
C GLY A 119 -6.84 6.00 -5.19
N GLY A 120 -7.70 4.99 -5.27
CA GLY A 120 -8.84 4.89 -4.37
C GLY A 120 -8.40 4.34 -3.02
N GLU A 121 -9.02 4.83 -1.94
CA GLU A 121 -8.83 4.24 -0.61
C GLU A 121 -9.40 2.82 -0.57
N GLY A 122 -8.72 1.96 0.18
CA GLY A 122 -9.16 0.61 0.44
C GLY A 122 -8.47 0.02 1.66
N ASP A 123 -9.10 -0.98 2.27
CA ASP A 123 -8.53 -1.65 3.43
C ASP A 123 -7.25 -2.42 3.03
N VAL A 124 -6.24 -2.29 3.88
CA VAL A 124 -4.96 -2.98 3.80
C VAL A 124 -4.79 -3.79 5.09
N GLU A 125 -4.44 -5.07 4.95
CA GLU A 125 -4.12 -5.91 6.10
C GLU A 125 -2.61 -5.84 6.37
N ILE A 126 -2.24 -5.43 7.58
CA ILE A 126 -0.86 -5.31 8.01
C ILE A 126 -0.61 -6.39 9.06
N LEU A 127 0.32 -7.31 8.78
CA LEU A 127 0.79 -8.27 9.75
C LEU A 127 1.78 -7.56 10.68
N ILE A 128 1.42 -7.41 11.95
CA ILE A 128 2.32 -6.84 12.96
C ILE A 128 3.31 -7.91 13.43
N ASP A 129 2.81 -9.12 13.71
CA ASP A 129 3.59 -10.29 14.12
C ASP A 129 2.72 -11.56 13.96
N ASP A 130 3.34 -12.69 13.61
CA ASP A 130 2.66 -14.00 13.60
C ASP A 130 2.77 -14.74 14.94
N PHE A 131 3.68 -14.29 15.83
CA PHE A 131 4.02 -14.90 17.10
C PHE A 131 4.49 -16.37 17.00
N LEU A 132 4.81 -16.86 15.81
CA LEU A 132 5.22 -18.25 15.56
C LEU A 132 6.73 -18.42 15.66
N GLN A 133 7.49 -17.34 15.82
CA GLN A 133 8.94 -17.41 15.95
C GLN A 133 9.35 -18.03 17.29
N ALA A 134 9.73 -19.31 17.22
CA ALA A 134 10.18 -20.08 18.38
C ALA A 134 11.30 -19.37 19.16
N GLY A 135 11.10 -19.23 20.47
CA GLY A 135 12.12 -18.71 21.39
C GLY A 135 12.21 -17.19 21.49
N VAL A 136 11.54 -16.42 20.63
CA VAL A 136 11.59 -14.95 20.66
C VAL A 136 10.73 -14.37 21.79
N TYR A 137 9.61 -15.01 22.09
CA TYR A 137 8.65 -14.55 23.09
C TYR A 137 8.79 -15.29 24.43
N ASP A 138 9.84 -16.09 24.59
CA ASP A 138 10.07 -16.89 25.80
C ASP A 138 10.35 -16.00 27.00
N THR A 139 9.59 -16.22 28.07
CA THR A 139 9.79 -15.59 29.37
C THR A 139 9.59 -16.63 30.47
N ASP A 140 9.81 -16.24 31.73
CA ASP A 140 9.50 -17.08 32.89
C ASP A 140 8.03 -17.55 32.98
N PHE A 141 7.13 -16.96 32.19
CA PHE A 141 5.69 -17.20 32.23
C PHE A 141 5.07 -17.51 30.87
N VAL A 142 5.80 -17.29 29.77
CA VAL A 142 5.33 -17.43 28.40
C VAL A 142 6.27 -18.36 27.66
N ASP A 143 5.70 -19.38 27.04
CA ASP A 143 6.39 -20.27 26.10
C ASP A 143 5.98 -19.83 24.70
N GLY A 144 6.97 -19.35 23.94
CA GLY A 144 6.89 -18.89 22.56
C GLY A 144 7.36 -19.94 21.56
N SER A 145 7.69 -21.17 21.97
CA SER A 145 8.25 -22.21 21.10
C SER A 145 7.32 -22.66 19.97
N ASN A 146 6.01 -22.48 20.14
CA ASN A 146 4.96 -22.81 19.16
C ASN A 146 3.77 -21.84 19.30
N GLY A 147 4.02 -20.54 19.14
CA GLY A 147 3.01 -19.51 19.44
C GLY A 147 3.07 -19.04 20.88
N LEU A 148 2.28 -18.01 21.22
CA LEU A 148 2.17 -17.52 22.60
C LEU A 148 1.32 -18.45 23.47
N SER A 149 1.94 -19.10 24.45
CA SER A 149 1.23 -19.88 25.45
C SER A 149 1.74 -19.58 26.87
N LEU A 150 0.87 -19.75 27.87
CA LEU A 150 1.29 -19.60 29.27
C LEU A 150 1.95 -20.90 29.76
N ILE A 151 3.07 -20.77 30.45
CA ILE A 151 3.69 -21.90 31.16
C ILE A 151 2.79 -22.27 32.34
N LYS A 152 2.14 -23.44 32.24
CA LYS A 152 1.20 -23.93 33.28
C LYS A 152 1.90 -24.78 34.35
N ASP A 153 2.99 -25.43 33.98
CA ASP A 153 3.74 -26.34 34.86
C ASP A 153 5.13 -25.76 35.15
N LYS A 154 5.24 -24.98 36.23
CA LYS A 154 6.54 -24.48 36.70
C LYS A 154 7.21 -25.52 37.59
N LYS A 155 8.28 -26.14 37.09
CA LYS A 155 9.17 -26.98 37.91
C LYS A 155 10.18 -26.08 38.61
N ASN A 156 10.18 -26.11 39.94
CA ASN A 156 11.20 -25.42 40.73
C ASN A 156 12.42 -26.33 40.90
N ILE A 157 13.62 -25.78 40.72
CA ILE A 157 14.86 -26.49 41.03
C ILE A 157 14.93 -26.65 42.55
N MET A 158 15.04 -27.90 43.00
CA MET A 158 15.24 -28.25 44.40
C MET A 158 16.73 -28.43 44.67
N VAL A 159 17.21 -27.96 45.83
CA VAL A 159 18.61 -28.05 46.26
C VAL A 159 18.74 -29.13 47.34
N GLU A 160 19.72 -30.02 47.21
CA GLU A 160 20.00 -31.05 48.21
C GLU A 160 20.49 -30.39 49.52
N ASP A 161 19.87 -30.76 50.64
CA ASP A 161 20.33 -30.37 51.98
C ASP A 161 21.47 -31.31 52.41
N THR A 162 22.69 -30.84 52.21
CA THR A 162 23.92 -31.58 52.55
C THR A 162 24.18 -31.69 54.05
N SER A 163 23.42 -30.98 54.90
CA SER A 163 23.54 -31.05 56.36
C SER A 163 22.73 -32.19 56.98
N HIS A 164 21.87 -32.86 56.19
CA HIS A 164 21.07 -33.97 56.66
C HIS A 164 21.91 -35.23 56.90
N MET A 165 21.98 -35.67 58.16
CA MET A 165 22.79 -36.83 58.59
C MET A 165 21.98 -38.14 58.71
N GLY A 166 20.68 -38.13 58.37
CA GLY A 166 19.81 -39.30 58.47
C GLY A 166 19.89 -40.22 57.25
N ASN A 167 19.17 -41.34 57.30
CA ASN A 167 19.03 -42.23 56.14
C ASN A 167 18.13 -41.57 55.09
N GLY A 168 18.69 -41.28 53.92
CA GLY A 168 17.98 -40.68 52.78
C GLY A 168 18.60 -39.35 52.33
N LYS A 169 17.89 -38.64 51.44
CA LYS A 169 18.27 -37.30 50.96
C LYS A 169 17.09 -36.35 51.09
N ILE A 170 17.34 -35.14 51.57
CA ILE A 170 16.35 -34.06 51.62
C ILE A 170 16.66 -33.07 50.51
N PHE A 171 15.62 -32.66 49.78
CA PHE A 171 15.71 -31.61 48.78
C PHE A 171 14.77 -30.48 49.17
N THR A 172 15.26 -29.23 49.16
CA THR A 172 14.51 -28.06 49.60
C THR A 172 14.48 -26.98 48.51
N HIS A 173 13.44 -26.15 48.54
CA HIS A 173 13.34 -24.96 47.72
C HIS A 173 12.71 -23.85 48.57
N SER A 174 13.40 -22.72 48.70
CA SER A 174 12.88 -21.57 49.44
C SER A 174 12.10 -20.66 48.48
N VAL A 175 10.83 -20.41 48.82
CA VAL A 175 10.01 -19.45 48.09
C VAL A 175 9.92 -18.16 48.91
N VAL A 176 10.17 -17.01 48.29
CA VAL A 176 10.08 -15.72 48.98
C VAL A 176 8.60 -15.37 49.16
N LYS A 177 8.19 -15.07 50.40
CA LYS A 177 6.79 -14.73 50.71
C LYS A 177 6.27 -13.54 49.89
N ALA A 178 7.15 -12.61 49.52
CA ALA A 178 6.82 -11.47 48.67
C ALA A 178 6.34 -11.86 47.26
N ASP A 179 6.73 -13.04 46.77
CA ASP A 179 6.37 -13.53 45.44
C ASP A 179 4.94 -14.09 45.40
N PHE A 180 4.37 -14.43 46.56
CA PHE A 180 2.99 -14.88 46.66
C PHE A 180 2.02 -13.69 46.67
N LYS A 181 1.27 -13.56 45.58
CA LYS A 181 0.12 -12.63 45.51
C LYS A 181 -1.06 -13.26 46.25
N LYS A 182 -1.60 -12.58 47.26
CA LYS A 182 -2.85 -12.99 47.93
C LYS A 182 -4.04 -12.78 46.98
N ILE A 183 -4.72 -13.86 46.62
CA ILE A 183 -6.03 -13.76 45.96
C ILE A 183 -7.07 -13.47 47.05
N ASN A 184 -7.56 -12.23 47.09
CA ASN A 184 -8.57 -11.84 48.09
C ASN A 184 -9.98 -12.35 47.75
N ARG A 185 -10.30 -12.54 46.46
CA ARG A 185 -11.62 -13.02 46.03
C ARG A 185 -11.61 -13.50 44.58
N ILE A 186 -12.25 -14.64 44.32
CA ILE A 186 -12.65 -15.08 42.97
C ILE A 186 -14.17 -14.91 42.87
N ARG A 187 -14.68 -14.27 41.82
CA ARG A 187 -16.11 -14.17 41.53
C ARG A 187 -16.41 -14.81 40.19
N VAL A 188 -17.36 -15.74 40.18
CA VAL A 188 -17.99 -16.23 38.97
C VAL A 188 -19.33 -15.53 38.85
N ASN A 189 -19.47 -14.64 37.88
CA ASN A 189 -20.76 -14.02 37.58
C ASN A 189 -21.45 -14.88 36.51
N ALA A 190 -22.58 -15.50 36.85
CA ALA A 190 -23.46 -16.08 35.85
C ALA A 190 -24.02 -14.96 34.97
N LYS A 191 -24.00 -15.16 33.64
CA LYS A 191 -24.69 -14.25 32.70
C LYS A 191 -26.19 -14.26 33.04
N LYS A 192 -26.76 -13.07 33.23
CA LYS A 192 -28.22 -12.86 33.16
C LYS A 192 -28.67 -12.93 31.72
#